data_AF-A0A1S1RLB8-F1
#
_entry.id   AF-A0A1S1RLB8-F1
#
_cell.length_a   1.000
_cell.length_b   1.000
_cell.length_c   1.000
_cell.angle_alpha   90.00
_cell.angle_beta   90.00
_cell.angle_gamma   90.00
#
_symmetry.space_group_name_H-M   'P 1'
#
loop_
_entity.id
_entity.type
_entity.pdbx_description
1 polymer ?
#
loop_
_entity_poly.entity_id
_entity_poly.type
_entity_poly.pdbx_seq_one_letter_code
_entity_poly.pdbx_strand_id
1 'polypeptide(L)'
;MTTTSRAPWLGQTLRYLADPRRRAAVVLGALATVGLVVFGVYAVLDGPPPKVEAVVVFAAEATTAEKEAVRAACPTVGNARQEPPDTSGLATSRAYPLRYDIAQASSADRAAIYRCVQGQPKVVGVSEFTQGQ
;
A
#
# COMPACT_ATOMS: atom_id res chain seq x y z
N MET A 1 -43.60 -22.87 41.85
CA MET A 1 -43.93 -22.31 40.52
C MET A 1 -43.19 -21.00 40.38
N THR A 2 -42.14 -20.93 39.56
CA THR A 2 -41.37 -19.70 39.29
C THR A 2 -41.96 -18.99 38.08
N THR A 3 -42.61 -17.86 38.32
CA THR A 3 -43.21 -17.01 37.28
C THR A 3 -42.11 -16.14 36.67
N THR A 4 -41.62 -16.48 35.48
CA THR A 4 -40.68 -15.64 34.73
C THR A 4 -41.42 -14.39 34.24
N SER A 5 -41.23 -13.26 34.92
CA SER A 5 -41.73 -11.96 34.47
C SER A 5 -40.99 -11.55 33.19
N ARG A 6 -41.64 -11.71 32.03
CA ARG A 6 -41.12 -11.16 30.76
C ARG A 6 -41.05 -9.64 30.90
N ALA A 7 -39.85 -9.09 30.75
CA ALA A 7 -39.62 -7.68 30.96
C ALA A 7 -40.39 -6.85 29.91
N PRO A 8 -41.16 -5.82 30.33
CA PRO A 8 -42.09 -5.09 29.45
C PRO A 8 -41.42 -4.36 28.28
N TRP A 9 -40.12 -4.09 28.38
CA TRP A 9 -39.33 -3.45 27.33
C TRP A 9 -39.18 -4.30 26.06
N LEU A 10 -39.26 -5.63 26.16
CA LEU A 10 -39.20 -6.54 25.00
C LEU A 10 -40.41 -6.38 24.08
N GLY A 11 -41.59 -6.09 24.63
CA GLY A 11 -42.82 -5.90 23.84
C GLY A 11 -42.84 -4.56 23.11
N GLN A 12 -42.26 -3.51 23.72
CA GLN A 12 -42.15 -2.19 23.10
C GLN A 12 -41.10 -2.16 21.99
N THR A 13 -39.94 -2.81 22.18
CA THR A 13 -38.91 -2.90 21.14
C THR A 13 -39.37 -3.73 19.94
N LEU A 14 -40.10 -4.83 20.16
CA LEU A 14 -40.67 -5.64 19.07
C LEU A 14 -41.69 -4.86 18.24
N ARG A 15 -42.57 -4.07 18.87
CA ARG A 15 -43.53 -3.21 18.14
C ARG A 15 -42.84 -2.06 17.42
N TYR A 16 -41.76 -1.51 17.98
CA TYR A 16 -40.97 -0.46 17.36
C TYR A 16 -40.23 -0.95 16.10
N LEU A 17 -39.75 -2.20 16.12
CA LEU A 17 -39.10 -2.85 14.98
C LEU A 17 -40.09 -3.43 13.95
N ALA A 18 -41.38 -3.55 14.29
CA ALA A 18 -42.43 -4.01 13.38
C ALA A 18 -42.83 -2.93 12.35
N ASP A 19 -42.54 -1.65 12.62
CA ASP A 19 -42.75 -0.55 11.66
C ASP A 19 -41.66 -0.59 10.58
N PRO A 20 -42.01 -0.85 9.30
CA PRO A 20 -41.03 -1.06 8.23
C PRO A 20 -40.15 0.17 7.96
N ARG A 21 -40.67 1.39 8.17
CA ARG A 21 -39.88 2.62 7.96
C ARG A 21 -38.84 2.82 9.06
N ARG A 22 -39.23 2.53 10.31
CA ARG A 22 -38.32 2.63 11.47
C ARG A 22 -37.29 1.52 11.47
N ARG A 23 -37.68 0.32 11.05
CA ARG A 23 -36.76 -0.81 10.85
C ARG A 23 -35.70 -0.48 9.80
N ALA A 24 -36.08 0.12 8.68
CA ALA A 24 -35.12 0.54 7.65
C ALA A 24 -34.13 1.57 8.20
N ALA A 25 -34.59 2.57 8.96
CA ALA A 25 -33.71 3.56 9.57
C ALA A 25 -32.72 2.95 10.58
N VAL A 26 -33.17 1.99 11.40
CA VAL A 26 -32.29 1.27 12.35
C VAL A 26 -31.25 0.43 11.62
N VAL A 27 -31.64 -0.29 10.57
CA VAL A 27 -30.72 -1.10 9.76
C VAL A 27 -29.69 -0.24 9.05
N LEU A 28 -30.12 0.87 8.44
CA LEU A 28 -29.20 1.82 7.80
C LEU A 28 -28.25 2.46 8.81
N GLY A 29 -28.75 2.85 9.99
CA GLY A 29 -27.92 3.37 11.07
C GLY A 29 -26.88 2.34 11.54
N ALA A 30 -27.29 1.09 11.72
CA ALA A 30 -26.38 0.00 12.09
C ALA A 30 -25.30 -0.22 11.01
N LEU A 31 -25.70 -0.31 9.74
CA LEU A 31 -24.76 -0.47 8.61
C LEU A 31 -23.78 0.70 8.52
N ALA A 32 -24.25 1.94 8.69
CA ALA A 32 -23.40 3.12 8.70
C ALA A 32 -22.38 3.08 9.84
N THR A 33 -22.81 2.72 11.05
CA THR A 33 -21.89 2.60 12.19
C THR A 33 -20.85 1.51 11.99
N VAL A 34 -21.25 0.34 11.47
CA VAL A 34 -20.31 -0.74 11.14
C VAL A 34 -19.32 -0.29 10.07
N GLY A 35 -19.80 0.38 9.01
CA GLY A 35 -18.94 0.92 7.96
C GLY A 35 -17.91 1.92 8.50
N LEU A 36 -18.31 2.81 9.41
CA LEU A 36 -17.45 3.82 10.01
C LEU A 36 -16.38 3.19 10.91
N VAL A 37 -16.74 2.17 11.69
CA VAL A 37 -15.79 1.41 12.52
C VAL A 37 -14.79 0.65 11.66
N VAL A 38 -15.25 -0.08 10.64
CA VAL A 38 -14.39 -0.83 9.72
C VAL A 38 -13.44 0.11 8.98
N PHE A 39 -13.94 1.23 8.46
CA PHE A 39 -13.12 2.23 7.76
C PHE A 39 -12.11 2.89 8.70
N GLY A 40 -12.53 3.26 9.91
CA GLY A 40 -11.63 3.85 10.92
C GLY A 40 -10.50 2.90 11.33
N VAL A 41 -10.81 1.62 11.54
CA VAL A 41 -9.81 0.59 11.85
C VAL A 41 -8.84 0.41 10.68
N TYR A 42 -9.35 0.31 9.45
CA TYR A 42 -8.52 0.20 8.25
C TYR A 42 -7.59 1.41 8.09
N ALA A 43 -8.10 2.63 8.29
CA ALA A 43 -7.30 3.85 8.17
C ALA A 43 -6.18 3.95 9.23
N VAL A 44 -6.36 3.37 10.42
CA VAL A 44 -5.38 3.43 11.51
C VAL A 44 -4.36 2.30 11.45
N LEU A 45 -4.77 1.08 11.05
CA LEU A 45 -3.90 -0.10 11.09
C LEU A 45 -3.26 -0.41 9.73
N ASP A 46 -4.03 -0.28 8.65
CA ASP A 46 -3.68 -0.74 7.30
C ASP A 46 -3.80 0.41 6.29
N GLY A 47 -3.48 1.64 6.71
CA GLY A 47 -3.41 2.81 5.83
C GLY A 47 -2.71 2.45 4.51
N PRO A 48 -3.05 3.14 3.39
CA PRO A 48 -2.61 2.74 2.05
C PRO A 48 -1.13 2.37 2.07
N PRO A 49 -0.76 1.16 1.60
CA PRO A 49 0.55 0.60 1.86
C PRO A 49 1.61 1.61 1.42
N PRO A 50 2.53 1.99 2.31
CA PRO A 50 3.55 2.98 1.99
C PRO A 50 4.29 2.47 0.76
N LYS A 51 4.29 3.27 -0.31
CA LYS A 51 5.06 2.93 -1.49
C LYS A 51 6.51 3.14 -1.14
N VAL A 52 7.24 2.04 -0.95
CA VAL A 52 8.67 2.06 -0.72
C VAL A 52 9.33 1.77 -2.05
N GLU A 53 10.07 2.75 -2.56
CA GLU A 53 10.75 2.69 -3.84
C GLU A 53 12.26 2.70 -3.61
N ALA A 54 12.97 1.73 -4.18
CA ALA A 54 14.42 1.73 -4.21
C ALA A 54 14.88 2.40 -5.51
N VAL A 55 15.53 3.55 -5.39
CA VAL A 55 16.01 4.35 -6.49
C VAL A 55 17.50 4.17 -6.63
N VAL A 56 17.94 3.78 -7.83
CA VAL A 56 19.37 3.59 -8.11
C VAL A 56 19.98 4.94 -8.46
N VAL A 57 21.01 5.32 -7.70
CA VAL A 57 21.77 6.55 -7.89
C VAL A 57 22.97 6.23 -8.77
N PHE A 58 23.00 6.80 -9.96
CA PHE A 58 24.11 6.68 -10.89
C PHE A 58 25.08 7.86 -10.74
N ALA A 59 26.33 7.67 -11.15
CA ALA A 59 27.30 8.74 -11.27
C ALA A 59 26.81 9.79 -12.28
N ALA A 60 27.19 11.06 -12.08
CA ALA A 60 26.69 12.17 -12.89
C ALA A 60 27.05 12.03 -14.39
N GLU A 61 28.18 11.37 -14.67
CA GLU A 61 28.68 11.10 -16.02
C GLU A 61 28.08 9.84 -16.67
N ALA A 62 27.22 9.09 -15.99
CA ALA A 62 26.63 7.86 -16.52
C ALA A 62 25.68 8.16 -17.69
N THR A 63 25.99 7.56 -18.84
CA THR A 63 25.22 7.68 -20.08
C THR A 63 23.91 6.88 -19.99
N THR A 64 22.93 7.23 -20.83
CA THR A 64 21.65 6.51 -20.93
C THR A 64 21.86 5.03 -21.26
N ALA A 65 22.81 4.72 -22.15
CA ALA A 65 23.11 3.33 -22.53
C ALA A 65 23.66 2.51 -21.35
N GLU A 66 24.51 3.10 -20.51
CA GLU A 66 25.02 2.44 -19.30
C GLU A 66 23.91 2.20 -18.27
N LYS A 67 23.01 3.19 -18.09
CA LYS A 67 21.83 3.06 -17.22
C LYS A 67 20.89 1.95 -17.68
N GLU A 68 20.66 1.83 -18.99
CA GLU A 68 19.88 0.72 -19.56
C GLU A 68 20.59 -0.62 -19.44
N ALA A 69 21.91 -0.67 -19.57
CA ALA A 69 22.69 -1.88 -19.34
C ALA A 69 22.54 -2.39 -17.90
N VAL A 70 22.57 -1.50 -16.91
CA VAL A 70 22.31 -1.85 -15.50
C VAL A 70 20.87 -2.36 -15.29
N ARG A 71 19.89 -1.70 -15.93
CA ARG A 71 18.49 -2.13 -15.92
C ARG A 71 18.33 -3.55 -16.48
N ALA A 72 19.01 -3.86 -17.58
CA ALA A 72 18.98 -5.19 -18.19
C ALA A 72 19.74 -6.24 -17.37
N ALA A 73 20.85 -5.86 -16.74
CA ALA A 73 21.69 -6.76 -15.94
C ALA A 73 21.05 -7.12 -14.59
N CYS A 74 20.27 -6.22 -14.00
CA CYS A 74 19.58 -6.41 -12.72
C CYS A 74 18.06 -6.39 -12.89
N PRO A 75 17.45 -7.47 -13.41
CA PRO A 75 15.99 -7.56 -13.55
C PRO A 75 15.30 -7.70 -12.18
N THR A 76 13.96 -7.65 -12.19
CA THR A 76 13.10 -7.95 -11.04
C THR A 76 13.50 -9.25 -10.34
N VAL A 77 13.62 -9.21 -9.01
CA VAL A 77 13.86 -10.39 -8.16
C VAL A 77 12.72 -10.54 -7.17
N GLY A 78 11.99 -11.66 -7.26
CA GLY A 78 10.85 -11.92 -6.37
C GLY A 78 9.82 -10.79 -6.41
N ASN A 79 9.56 -10.21 -5.24
CA ASN A 79 8.62 -9.09 -5.08
C ASN A 79 9.26 -7.69 -5.24
N ALA A 80 10.57 -7.61 -5.47
CA ALA A 80 11.25 -6.35 -5.76
C ALA A 80 11.15 -6.05 -7.27
N ARG A 81 10.11 -5.33 -7.67
CA ARG A 81 9.71 -5.16 -9.07
C ARG A 81 10.37 -3.94 -9.69
N GLN A 82 11.07 -4.13 -10.80
CA GLN A 82 11.62 -3.02 -11.57
C GLN A 82 10.48 -2.21 -12.22
N GLU A 83 10.46 -0.90 -11.99
CA GLU A 83 9.48 -0.01 -12.63
C GLU A 83 9.87 0.26 -14.09
N PRO A 84 8.87 0.47 -14.97
CA PRO A 84 9.11 0.83 -16.35
C PRO A 84 9.94 2.12 -16.48
N PRO A 85 10.64 2.33 -17.60
CA PRO A 85 11.30 3.59 -17.87
C PRO A 85 10.29 4.72 -17.81
N ASP A 86 10.60 5.76 -17.04
CA ASP A 86 9.72 6.91 -16.95
C ASP A 86 9.72 7.66 -18.29
N THR A 87 8.55 7.72 -18.92
CA THR A 87 8.34 8.36 -20.23
C THR A 87 7.94 9.83 -20.12
N SER A 88 7.73 10.34 -18.90
CA SER A 88 7.19 11.69 -18.67
C SER A 88 8.16 12.83 -19.03
N GLY A 89 9.43 12.52 -19.30
CA GLY A 89 10.42 13.51 -19.72
C GLY A 89 10.81 14.55 -18.66
N LEU A 90 10.31 14.42 -17.42
CA LEU A 90 10.58 15.30 -16.29
C LEU A 90 12.05 15.26 -15.88
N ALA A 91 12.58 16.37 -15.37
CA ALA A 91 13.99 16.46 -14.97
C ALA A 91 14.33 15.51 -13.80
N THR A 92 13.39 15.31 -12.88
CA THR A 92 13.50 14.32 -11.77
C THR A 92 13.53 12.89 -12.28
N SER A 93 12.75 12.58 -13.31
CA SER A 93 12.72 11.26 -13.96
C SER A 93 14.02 10.94 -14.70
N ARG A 94 14.70 11.97 -15.25
CA ARG A 94 16.03 11.82 -15.88
C ARG A 94 17.15 11.58 -14.86
N ALA A 95 16.99 12.08 -13.64
CA ALA A 95 17.94 11.87 -12.55
C ALA A 95 17.89 10.43 -11.99
N TYR A 96 16.71 9.80 -12.05
CA TYR A 96 16.45 8.49 -11.44
C TYR A 96 15.82 7.49 -12.42
N PRO A 97 16.59 7.07 -13.45
CA PRO A 97 16.06 6.26 -14.54
C PRO A 97 15.81 4.81 -14.15
N LEU A 98 16.23 4.35 -12.96
CA LEU A 98 16.02 2.98 -12.50
C LEU A 98 15.44 2.99 -11.08
N ARG A 99 14.21 2.49 -10.97
CA ARG A 99 13.42 2.42 -9.74
C ARG A 99 12.92 1.00 -9.56
N TYR A 100 12.86 0.55 -8.32
CA TYR A 100 12.24 -0.71 -7.93
C TYR A 100 11.15 -0.44 -6.92
N ASP A 101 9.95 -0.97 -7.17
CA ASP A 101 8.92 -1.10 -6.15
C ASP A 101 9.33 -2.24 -5.21
N ILE A 102 9.64 -1.88 -3.96
CA ILE A 102 10.03 -2.81 -2.91
C ILE A 102 9.00 -2.87 -1.78
N ALA A 103 7.79 -2.31 -1.98
CA ALA A 103 6.75 -2.26 -0.96
C ALA A 103 6.36 -3.66 -0.43
N GLN A 104 6.44 -4.69 -1.27
CA GLN A 104 6.17 -6.08 -0.90
C GLN A 104 7.41 -6.99 -0.94
N ALA A 105 8.60 -6.41 -1.13
CA ALA A 105 9.83 -7.18 -1.24
C ALA A 105 10.28 -7.70 0.13
N SER A 106 10.63 -8.99 0.19
CA SER A 106 11.26 -9.55 1.39
C SER A 106 12.66 -8.95 1.59
N SER A 107 13.20 -9.04 2.81
CA SER A 107 14.58 -8.61 3.08
C SER A 107 15.60 -9.34 2.19
N ALA A 108 15.34 -10.60 1.85
CA ALA A 108 16.17 -11.39 0.94
C ALA A 108 16.11 -10.87 -0.50
N ASP A 109 14.92 -10.53 -1.00
CA ASP A 109 14.74 -9.96 -2.35
C ASP A 109 15.42 -8.59 -2.46
N ARG A 110 15.25 -7.74 -1.44
CA ARG A 110 15.91 -6.43 -1.37
C ARG A 110 17.43 -6.57 -1.39
N ALA A 111 17.99 -7.47 -0.59
CA ALA A 111 19.43 -7.73 -0.56
C ALA A 111 19.95 -8.30 -1.88
N ALA A 112 19.16 -9.11 -2.60
CA ALA A 112 19.53 -9.63 -3.90
C ALA A 112 19.65 -8.51 -4.95
N ILE A 113 18.66 -7.60 -5.00
CA ILE A 113 18.72 -6.45 -5.92
C ILE A 113 19.85 -5.51 -5.55
N TYR A 114 20.04 -5.19 -4.26
CA TYR A 114 21.10 -4.27 -3.83
C TYR A 114 22.48 -4.81 -4.15
N ARG A 115 22.71 -6.12 -3.94
CA ARG A 115 23.98 -6.75 -4.36
C ARG A 115 24.18 -6.71 -5.87
N CYS A 116 23.12 -6.94 -6.66
CA CYS A 116 23.22 -6.84 -8.11
C CYS A 116 23.60 -5.42 -8.53
N VAL A 117 22.85 -4.43 -8.06
CA VAL A 117 22.98 -3.03 -8.45
C VAL A 117 24.31 -2.42 -7.99
N GLN A 118 24.75 -2.69 -6.75
CA GLN A 118 26.04 -2.21 -6.25
C GLN A 118 27.24 -2.81 -6.98
N GLY A 119 27.09 -4.00 -7.58
CA GLY A 119 28.13 -4.61 -8.40
C GLY A 119 28.27 -4.01 -9.80
N GLN A 120 27.37 -3.10 -10.20
CA GLN A 120 27.35 -2.56 -11.55
C GLN A 120 28.22 -1.29 -11.68
N PRO A 121 28.84 -1.07 -12.85
CA PRO A 121 29.64 0.12 -13.09
C PRO A 121 28.77 1.38 -13.05
N LYS A 122 29.37 2.50 -12.59
CA LYS A 122 28.73 3.82 -12.51
C LYS A 122 27.51 3.91 -11.59
N VAL A 123 27.26 2.92 -10.76
CA VAL A 123 26.31 3.01 -9.64
C VAL A 123 27.03 3.57 -8.42
N VAL A 124 26.48 4.64 -7.85
CA VAL A 124 26.97 5.27 -6.61
C VAL A 124 26.29 4.65 -5.39
N GLY A 125 25.04 4.22 -5.53
CA GLY A 125 24.31 3.54 -4.47
C GLY A 125 22.83 3.36 -4.77
N VAL A 126 22.09 2.94 -3.75
CA VAL A 126 20.63 2.81 -3.79
C VAL A 126 20.05 3.64 -2.66
N SER A 127 19.09 4.52 -2.97
CA SER A 127 18.37 5.33 -2.00
C SER A 127 16.93 4.86 -1.94
N GLU A 128 16.42 4.65 -0.73
CA GLU A 128 15.02 4.26 -0.53
C GLU A 128 14.17 5.49 -0.26
N PHE A 129 13.08 5.63 -1.03
CA PHE A 129 12.10 6.69 -0.85
C PHE A 129 10.78 6.06 -0.44
N THR A 130 10.25 6.50 0.70
CA THR A 130 8.89 6.15 1.11
C THR A 130 7.97 7.28 0.69
N GLN A 131 7.09 7.02 -0.27
CA GLN A 131 6.07 7.97 -0.71
C GLN A 131 4.82 7.80 0.17
N GLY A 132 4.36 8.90 0.81
CA GLY A 132 3.15 8.92 1.63
C GLY A 132 3.31 9.38 3.09
N GLN A 133 4.42 10.05 3.43
CA GLN A 133 4.60 10.76 4.71
C GLN A 133 4.24 12.24 4.55
#